data_AF-A0A947F340-F1
#
_entry.id   AF-A0A947F340-F1
#
_cell.length_a   1.000
_cell.length_b   1.000
_cell.length_c   1.000
_cell.angle_alpha   90.00
_cell.angle_beta   90.00
_cell.angle_gamma   90.00
#
_symmetry.space_group_name_H-M   'P 1'
#
loop_
_entity.id
_entity.type
_entity.pdbx_description
1 polymer ?
#
loop_
_entity_poly.entity_id
_entity_poly.type
_entity_poly.pdbx_seq_one_letter_code
_entity_poly.pdbx_strand_id
1 'polypeptide(L)'
;MLVDSPDLPQRYFKKTIRNDIEKVTLDAEMIRLLTGIDESKNISQVARAVKMDLSRVREILGKLLDLGLVVHVAKEIIYLDRAVIEFLIKKLSEAVGPMAEIVIEDIMDEMGLQIDRIPVDAASDFVRNIAREIPQEENRILFEDVVLTRIPKR
;
A
#
# COMPACT_ATOMS: atom_id res chain seq x y z
N MET A 1 -8.37 -13.66 17.24
CA MET A 1 -7.38 -12.60 17.54
C MET A 1 -7.32 -11.58 16.41
N LEU A 2 -6.72 -10.39 16.61
CA LEU A 2 -6.55 -9.36 15.56
C LEU A 2 -5.85 -9.88 14.30
N VAL A 3 -5.04 -10.93 14.45
CA VAL A 3 -4.32 -11.60 13.36
C VAL A 3 -5.12 -12.69 12.67
N ASP A 4 -6.32 -13.07 13.09
CA ASP A 4 -7.13 -14.10 12.40
C ASP A 4 -8.13 -13.50 11.41
N SER A 5 -8.20 -12.16 11.39
CA SER A 5 -9.19 -11.43 10.62
C SER A 5 -8.88 -11.52 9.11
N PRO A 6 -9.91 -11.66 8.24
CA PRO A 6 -9.73 -11.73 6.79
C PRO A 6 -9.22 -10.41 6.18
N ASP A 7 -9.45 -9.28 6.85
CA ASP A 7 -8.97 -7.94 6.50
C ASP A 7 -7.54 -7.64 6.99
N LEU A 8 -6.87 -8.59 7.67
CA LEU A 8 -5.48 -8.43 8.10
C LEU A 8 -4.54 -7.87 7.02
N PRO A 9 -4.61 -8.31 5.74
CA PRO A 9 -3.74 -7.79 4.67
C PRO A 9 -3.81 -6.27 4.49
N GLN A 10 -4.95 -5.65 4.81
CA GLN A 10 -5.20 -4.20 4.67
C GLN A 10 -4.93 -3.40 5.95
N ARG A 11 -4.58 -4.07 7.06
CA ARG A 11 -4.36 -3.42 8.36
C ARG A 11 -2.97 -2.79 8.45
N TYR A 12 -2.88 -1.77 9.30
CA TYR A 12 -1.67 -1.03 9.57
C TYR A 12 -1.21 -1.28 11.00
N PHE A 13 0.10 -1.36 11.19
CA PHE A 13 0.72 -1.57 12.49
C PHE A 13 1.86 -0.58 12.67
N LYS A 14 2.11 -0.20 13.92
CA LYS A 14 3.27 0.61 14.29
C LYS A 14 4.12 -0.09 15.32
N LYS A 15 5.41 0.24 15.33
CA LYS A 15 6.36 -0.23 16.35
C LYS A 15 6.10 0.51 17.66
N THR A 16 6.21 -0.20 18.76
CA THR A 16 6.12 0.39 20.10
C THR A 16 7.54 0.55 20.65
N ILE A 17 7.94 1.78 20.97
CA ILE A 17 9.18 2.02 21.72
C ILE A 17 8.86 1.75 23.19
N ARG A 18 9.48 0.72 23.76
CA ARG A 18 9.40 0.43 25.19
C ARG A 18 10.79 0.47 25.80
N ASN A 19 10.88 1.14 26.95
CA ASN A 19 12.15 1.34 27.66
C ASN A 19 12.50 0.17 28.61
N ASP A 20 11.66 -0.88 28.67
CA ASP A 20 11.80 -2.06 29.53
C ASP A 20 12.21 -3.34 28.77
N ILE A 21 12.72 -3.20 27.54
CA ILE A 21 13.08 -4.28 26.59
C ILE A 21 14.22 -5.21 27.08
N GLU A 22 14.66 -5.11 28.34
CA GLU A 22 15.90 -5.74 28.82
C GLU A 22 16.03 -7.26 28.58
N LYS A 23 14.97 -8.01 28.22
CA LYS A 23 15.07 -9.44 27.87
C LYS A 23 14.08 -9.95 26.80
N VAL A 24 13.85 -9.23 25.70
CA VAL A 24 13.06 -9.82 24.59
C VAL A 24 13.99 -10.51 23.58
N THR A 25 13.97 -11.85 23.56
CA THR A 25 14.66 -12.62 22.51
C THR A 25 13.85 -12.58 21.23
N LEU A 26 14.41 -11.98 20.19
CA LEU A 26 13.81 -11.93 18.86
C LEU A 26 14.59 -12.83 17.92
N ASP A 27 13.88 -13.67 17.17
CA ASP A 27 14.48 -14.40 16.07
C ASP A 27 14.68 -13.51 14.83
N ALA A 28 15.42 -14.02 13.84
CA ALA A 28 15.77 -13.25 12.65
C ALA A 28 14.55 -12.82 11.83
N GLU A 29 13.47 -13.60 11.83
CA GLU A 29 12.27 -13.29 11.07
C GLU A 29 11.41 -12.24 11.79
N MET A 30 11.34 -12.30 13.12
CA MET A 30 10.73 -11.26 13.96
C MET A 30 11.43 -9.92 13.76
N ILE A 31 12.77 -9.90 13.76
CA ILE A 31 13.56 -8.68 13.51
C ILE A 31 13.27 -8.16 12.10
N ARG A 32 13.23 -9.05 11.10
CA ARG A 32 12.98 -8.68 9.70
C ARG A 32 11.60 -8.07 9.51
N LEU A 33 10.55 -8.70 10.05
CA LEU A 33 9.20 -8.17 9.99
C LEU A 33 9.08 -6.86 10.77
N LEU A 34 9.61 -6.81 12.00
CA LEU A 34 9.61 -5.60 12.83
C LEU A 34 10.33 -4.44 12.14
N THR A 35 11.42 -4.70 11.42
CA THR A 35 12.15 -3.69 10.66
C THR A 35 11.33 -3.18 9.47
N GLY A 36 10.65 -4.09 8.76
CA GLY A 36 9.83 -3.77 7.59
C GLY A 36 8.49 -3.10 7.88
N ILE A 37 7.95 -3.24 9.10
CA ILE A 37 6.75 -2.50 9.53
C ILE A 37 7.03 -1.01 9.51
N ASP A 38 6.20 -0.29 8.77
CA ASP A 38 6.16 1.15 8.70
C ASP A 38 4.68 1.56 8.73
N GLU A 39 4.34 2.60 9.48
CA GLU A 39 2.97 3.06 9.66
C GLU A 39 2.33 3.52 8.35
N SER A 40 3.12 3.73 7.30
CA SER A 40 2.67 4.07 5.94
C SER A 40 2.19 2.88 5.11
N LYS A 41 2.49 1.63 5.52
CA LYS A 41 2.24 0.42 4.71
C LYS A 41 1.29 -0.55 5.40
N ASN A 42 0.40 -1.16 4.62
CA ASN A 42 -0.42 -2.26 5.10
C ASN A 42 0.37 -3.58 5.17
N ILE A 43 -0.19 -4.60 5.82
CA ILE A 43 0.47 -5.90 6.00
C ILE A 43 0.85 -6.58 4.66
N SER A 44 0.03 -6.47 3.61
CA SER A 44 0.38 -6.99 2.28
C SER A 44 1.65 -6.35 1.71
N GLN A 45 1.73 -5.02 1.79
CA GLN A 45 2.88 -4.26 1.31
C GLN A 45 4.13 -4.56 2.14
N VAL A 46 3.98 -4.68 3.46
CA VAL A 46 5.08 -5.09 4.36
C VAL A 46 5.55 -6.50 4.01
N ALA A 47 4.64 -7.46 3.82
CA ALA A 47 4.95 -8.85 3.46
C ALA A 47 5.77 -8.93 2.16
N ARG A 48 5.34 -8.21 1.11
CA ARG A 48 6.09 -8.10 -0.16
C ARG A 48 7.48 -7.49 0.06
N ALA A 49 7.58 -6.41 0.83
CA ALA A 49 8.85 -5.73 1.11
C ALA A 49 9.84 -6.62 1.87
N VAL A 50 9.35 -7.40 2.84
CA VAL A 50 10.17 -8.36 3.58
C VAL A 50 10.26 -9.72 2.91
N LYS A 51 9.74 -9.90 1.68
CA LYS A 51 9.70 -11.17 0.94
C LYS A 51 9.26 -12.35 1.81
N MET A 52 8.16 -12.17 2.54
CA MET A 52 7.48 -13.20 3.32
C MET A 52 6.07 -13.39 2.80
N ASP A 53 5.55 -14.61 2.86
CA ASP A 53 4.15 -14.88 2.57
C ASP A 53 3.24 -14.44 3.74
N LEU A 54 1.95 -14.23 3.43
CA LEU A 54 0.99 -13.72 4.41
C LEU A 54 0.73 -14.68 5.58
N SER A 55 0.88 -15.99 5.39
CA SER A 55 0.69 -16.97 6.47
C SER A 55 1.83 -16.88 7.47
N ARG A 56 3.08 -16.78 7.00
CA ARG A 56 4.24 -16.58 7.86
C ARG A 56 4.21 -15.24 8.56
N VAL A 57 3.81 -14.17 7.85
CA VAL A 57 3.65 -12.84 8.45
C VAL A 57 2.59 -12.86 9.54
N ARG A 58 1.46 -13.55 9.35
CA ARG A 58 0.39 -13.68 10.37
C ARG A 58 0.92 -14.29 11.66
N GLU A 59 1.68 -15.38 11.56
CA GLU A 59 2.26 -16.07 12.73
C GLU A 59 3.24 -15.15 13.50
N ILE A 60 4.18 -14.54 12.78
CA ILE A 60 5.21 -13.69 13.38
C ILE A 60 4.59 -12.42 13.97
N LEU A 61 3.62 -11.81 13.27
CA LEU A 61 2.91 -10.63 13.72
C LEU A 61 2.13 -10.91 15.01
N GLY A 62 1.54 -12.10 15.15
CA GLY A 62 0.91 -12.54 16.40
C GLY A 62 1.89 -12.51 17.57
N LYS A 63 3.07 -13.10 17.39
CA LYS A 63 4.14 -13.08 18.41
C LYS A 63 4.58 -11.64 18.74
N LEU A 64 4.73 -10.77 17.74
CA LEU A 64 5.12 -9.37 17.96
C LEU A 64 4.03 -8.58 18.71
N LEU A 65 2.75 -8.86 18.46
CA LEU A 65 1.62 -8.28 19.17
C LEU A 65 1.55 -8.77 20.62
N ASP A 66 1.71 -10.08 20.84
CA ASP A 66 1.71 -10.69 22.17
C ASP A 66 2.87 -10.16 23.01
N LEU A 67 4.04 -9.98 22.39
CA LEU A 67 5.16 -9.32 23.04
C LEU A 67 4.87 -7.85 23.32
N GLY A 68 3.99 -7.19 22.56
CA GLY A 68 3.65 -5.76 22.64
C GLY A 68 4.60 -4.84 21.87
N LEU A 69 5.40 -5.41 20.96
CA LEU A 69 6.39 -4.68 20.15
C LEU A 69 5.76 -3.94 18.97
N VAL A 70 4.54 -4.32 18.60
CA VAL A 70 3.74 -3.65 17.60
C VAL A 70 2.32 -3.49 18.10
N VAL A 71 1.61 -2.49 17.59
CA VAL A 71 0.19 -2.26 17.86
C VAL A 71 -0.55 -1.95 16.57
N HIS A 72 -1.81 -2.37 16.49
CA HIS A 72 -2.69 -2.01 15.38
C HIS A 72 -2.97 -0.51 15.39
N VAL A 73 -2.91 0.11 14.22
CA VAL A 73 -3.26 1.52 14.02
C VAL A 73 -4.53 1.57 13.21
N ALA A 74 -5.62 2.05 13.81
CA ALA A 74 -6.79 2.48 13.08
C ALA A 74 -6.45 3.81 12.38
N LYS A 75 -5.98 3.73 11.13
CA LYS A 75 -5.87 4.93 10.28
C LYS A 75 -7.24 5.22 9.68
N GLU A 76 -7.68 6.47 9.76
CA GLU A 76 -8.65 6.98 8.81
C GLU A 76 -7.97 6.95 7.44
N ILE A 77 -8.34 5.96 6.63
CA ILE A 77 -7.85 5.87 5.26
C ILE A 77 -8.57 6.95 4.49
N ILE A 78 -7.84 8.00 4.12
CA ILE A 78 -8.33 9.03 3.22
C ILE A 78 -8.21 8.45 1.81
N TYR A 79 -9.34 8.37 1.12
CA TYR A 79 -9.42 7.89 -0.25
C TYR A 79 -9.39 9.07 -1.23
N LEU A 80 -8.91 8.81 -2.45
CA LEU A 80 -9.06 9.77 -3.54
C LEU A 80 -10.54 10.08 -3.74
N ASP A 81 -10.84 11.36 -3.94
CA ASP A 81 -12.19 11.74 -4.32
C ASP A 81 -12.50 11.24 -5.74
N ARG A 82 -13.80 11.10 -6.02
CA ARG A 82 -14.29 10.63 -7.32
C ARG A 82 -13.85 11.53 -8.48
N ALA A 83 -13.71 12.84 -8.26
CA ALA A 83 -13.33 13.77 -9.31
C ALA A 83 -11.86 13.57 -9.74
N VAL A 84 -10.96 13.24 -8.80
CA VAL A 84 -9.57 12.89 -9.08
C VAL A 84 -9.49 11.56 -9.83
N ILE A 85 -10.29 10.57 -9.44
CA ILE A 85 -10.34 9.26 -10.13
C ILE A 85 -10.85 9.44 -11.57
N GLU A 86 -11.95 10.16 -11.78
CA GLU A 86 -12.48 10.45 -13.12
C GLU A 86 -11.49 11.24 -13.97
N PHE A 87 -10.75 12.18 -13.37
CA PHE A 87 -9.69 12.91 -14.04
C PHE A 87 -8.54 12.00 -14.48
N LEU A 88 -8.08 11.10 -13.61
CA LEU A 88 -7.05 10.11 -13.91
C LEU A 88 -7.47 9.22 -15.07
N ILE A 89 -8.67 8.63 -15.02
CA ILE A 89 -9.20 7.76 -16.08
C ILE A 89 -9.25 8.50 -17.42
N LYS A 90 -9.75 9.75 -17.40
CA LYS A 90 -9.80 10.59 -18.59
C LYS A 90 -8.41 10.85 -19.17
N LYS A 91 -7.43 11.21 -18.33
CA LYS A 91 -6.06 11.47 -18.78
C LYS A 91 -5.35 10.23 -19.30
N LEU A 92 -5.61 9.08 -18.70
CA LEU A 92 -5.08 7.82 -19.23
C LEU A 92 -5.72 7.50 -20.58
N SER A 93 -7.04 7.67 -20.71
CA SER A 93 -7.77 7.45 -21.97
C SER A 93 -7.26 8.36 -23.10
N GLU A 94 -6.88 9.61 -22.79
CA GLU A 94 -6.24 10.52 -23.75
C GLU A 94 -4.87 10.00 -24.22
N ALA A 95 -4.12 9.30 -23.34
CA ALA A 95 -2.76 8.83 -23.61
C ALA A 95 -2.70 7.45 -24.30
N VAL A 96 -3.58 6.51 -23.95
CA VAL A 96 -3.55 5.11 -24.44
C VAL A 96 -4.83 4.68 -25.16
N GLY A 97 -5.84 5.56 -25.23
CA GLY A 97 -7.11 5.29 -25.90
C GLY A 97 -8.02 4.35 -25.10
N PRO A 98 -8.87 3.55 -25.77
CA PRO A 98 -9.91 2.75 -25.13
C PRO A 98 -9.38 1.61 -24.24
N MET A 99 -8.07 1.32 -24.29
CA MET A 99 -7.44 0.30 -23.44
C MET A 99 -7.17 0.79 -22.01
N ALA A 100 -7.41 2.07 -21.72
CA ALA A 100 -7.19 2.66 -20.41
C ALA A 100 -7.92 1.93 -19.27
N GLU A 101 -9.15 1.45 -19.52
CA GLU A 101 -9.91 0.69 -18.52
C GLU A 101 -9.21 -0.62 -18.14
N ILE A 102 -8.73 -1.38 -19.13
CA ILE A 102 -8.03 -2.65 -18.92
C ILE A 102 -6.70 -2.41 -18.17
N VAL A 103 -5.93 -1.41 -18.58
CA VAL A 103 -4.67 -1.03 -17.91
C VAL A 103 -4.92 -0.69 -16.44
N ILE A 104 -6.00 0.04 -16.15
CA ILE A 104 -6.37 0.38 -14.78
C ILE A 104 -6.68 -0.89 -13.99
N GLU A 105 -7.58 -1.74 -14.50
CA GLU A 105 -8.00 -2.98 -13.84
C GLU A 105 -6.80 -3.89 -13.51
N ASP A 106 -5.90 -4.12 -14.48
CA ASP A 106 -4.72 -4.95 -14.28
C ASP A 106 -3.83 -4.42 -13.15
N ILE A 107 -3.52 -3.11 -13.17
CA ILE A 107 -2.68 -2.49 -12.14
C ILE A 107 -3.40 -2.45 -10.78
N MET A 108 -4.73 -2.25 -10.75
CA MET A 108 -5.51 -2.30 -9.51
C MET A 108 -5.39 -3.69 -8.88
N ASP A 109 -5.56 -4.74 -9.67
CA ASP A 109 -5.50 -6.13 -9.20
C ASP A 109 -4.11 -6.49 -8.70
N GLU A 110 -3.05 -6.10 -9.42
CA GLU A 110 -1.66 -6.30 -8.99
C GLU A 110 -1.36 -5.63 -7.64
N MET A 111 -1.93 -4.45 -7.42
CA MET A 111 -1.78 -3.66 -6.20
C MET A 111 -2.78 -4.04 -5.10
N GLY A 112 -3.80 -4.85 -5.40
CA GLY A 112 -4.88 -5.21 -4.49
C GLY A 112 -5.76 -4.02 -4.09
N LEU A 113 -6.02 -3.11 -5.02
CA LEU A 113 -6.81 -1.89 -4.83
C LEU A 113 -8.21 -2.03 -5.46
N GLN A 114 -9.12 -1.11 -5.10
CA GLN A 114 -10.43 -0.98 -5.76
C GLN A 114 -10.59 0.45 -6.28
N ILE A 115 -11.20 0.61 -7.46
CA ILE A 115 -11.25 1.89 -8.19
C ILE A 115 -11.91 3.01 -7.40
N ASP A 116 -12.91 2.67 -6.59
CA ASP A 116 -13.68 3.56 -5.72
C ASP A 116 -13.04 3.76 -4.34
N ARG A 117 -11.93 3.06 -4.04
CA ARG A 117 -11.26 3.04 -2.73
C ARG A 117 -9.74 3.10 -2.85
N ILE A 118 -9.23 3.95 -3.72
CA ILE A 118 -7.78 4.19 -3.84
C ILE A 118 -7.31 5.07 -2.67
N PRO A 119 -6.46 4.57 -1.75
CA PRO A 119 -5.92 5.38 -0.66
C PRO A 119 -5.03 6.50 -1.22
N VAL A 120 -5.12 7.72 -0.67
CA VAL A 120 -4.25 8.84 -1.05
C VAL A 120 -2.77 8.47 -0.95
N ASP A 121 -2.41 7.68 0.07
CA ASP A 121 -1.04 7.20 0.30
C ASP A 121 -0.52 6.29 -0.83
N ALA A 122 -1.40 5.51 -1.45
CA ALA A 122 -1.05 4.60 -2.54
C ALA A 122 -1.21 5.26 -3.92
N ALA A 123 -1.93 6.38 -4.01
CA ALA A 123 -2.28 7.04 -5.25
C ALA A 123 -1.07 7.40 -6.12
N SER A 124 0.01 7.90 -5.50
CA SER A 124 1.23 8.27 -6.25
C SER A 124 1.91 7.06 -6.89
N ASP A 125 1.96 5.95 -6.17
CA ASP A 125 2.53 4.70 -6.70
C ASP A 125 1.63 4.08 -7.75
N PHE A 126 0.30 4.15 -7.56
CA PHE A 126 -0.67 3.71 -8.54
C PHE A 126 -0.51 4.45 -9.87
N VAL A 127 -0.44 5.80 -9.84
CA VAL A 127 -0.22 6.63 -11.02
C VAL A 127 1.08 6.27 -11.74
N ARG A 128 2.18 6.08 -11.00
CA ARG A 128 3.46 5.68 -11.58
C ARG A 128 3.46 4.28 -12.21
N ASN A 129 2.69 3.34 -11.67
CA ASN A 129 2.59 2.01 -12.28
C ASN A 129 1.76 2.07 -13.56
N ILE A 130 0.62 2.77 -13.56
CA ILE A 130 -0.18 3.00 -14.77
C ILE A 130 0.65 3.69 -15.86
N ALA A 131 1.42 4.71 -15.50
CA ALA A 131 2.22 5.48 -16.44
C ALA A 131 3.22 4.61 -17.22
N ARG A 132 3.71 3.51 -16.64
CA ARG A 132 4.63 2.58 -17.33
C ARG A 132 3.99 1.86 -18.50
N GLU A 133 2.66 1.73 -18.49
CA GLU A 133 1.87 1.12 -19.56
C GLU A 133 1.61 2.09 -20.72
N ILE A 134 1.98 3.38 -20.58
CA ILE A 134 1.88 4.37 -21.65
C ILE A 134 3.08 4.19 -22.60
N PRO A 135 2.87 3.83 -23.89
CA PRO A 135 3.97 3.48 -24.79
C PRO A 135 4.84 4.68 -25.20
N GLN A 136 4.23 5.87 -25.32
CA GLN A 136 4.88 7.09 -25.78
C GLN A 136 5.42 7.88 -24.60
N GLU A 137 6.74 8.11 -24.58
CA GLU A 137 7.42 8.75 -23.45
C GLU A 137 6.91 10.17 -23.16
N GLU A 138 6.65 10.97 -24.20
CA GLU A 138 6.12 12.32 -24.00
C GLU A 138 4.75 12.31 -23.33
N ASN A 139 3.86 11.39 -23.74
CA ASN A 139 2.54 11.23 -23.12
C ASN A 139 2.63 10.70 -21.70
N ARG A 140 3.60 9.81 -21.43
CA ARG A 140 3.87 9.28 -20.09
C ARG A 140 4.24 10.40 -19.13
N ILE A 141 5.23 11.21 -19.50
CA ILE A 141 5.68 12.36 -18.69
C ILE A 141 4.54 13.34 -18.47
N LEU A 142 3.79 13.69 -19.53
CA LEU A 142 2.65 14.61 -19.42
C LEU A 142 1.54 14.06 -18.51
N PHE A 143 1.24 12.76 -18.62
CA PHE A 143 0.27 12.10 -17.77
C PHE A 143 0.70 12.15 -16.30
N GLU A 144 1.92 11.74 -15.98
CA GLU A 144 2.43 11.75 -14.60
C GLU A 144 2.41 13.15 -13.99
N ASP A 145 2.96 14.16 -14.69
CA ASP A 145 3.01 15.53 -14.20
C ASP A 145 1.60 16.07 -13.90
N VAL A 146 0.69 15.89 -14.85
CA VAL A 146 -0.67 16.45 -14.73
C VAL A 146 -1.47 15.72 -13.64
N VAL A 147 -1.39 14.39 -13.56
CA VAL A 147 -2.17 13.62 -12.59
C VAL A 147 -1.61 13.75 -11.17
N LEU A 148 -0.29 13.73 -10.99
CA LEU A 148 0.33 13.87 -9.67
C LEU A 148 0.03 15.24 -9.02
N THR A 149 -0.16 16.31 -9.81
CA THR A 149 -0.55 17.62 -9.27
C THR A 149 -1.96 17.65 -8.67
N ARG A 150 -2.82 16.68 -9.02
CA ARG A 150 -4.19 16.56 -8.53
C ARG A 150 -4.35 15.63 -7.33
N ILE A 151 -3.31 14.88 -6.98
CA ILE A 151 -3.33 14.03 -5.79
C ILE A 151 -3.12 14.92 -4.55
N PRO A 152 -3.97 14.81 -3.51
CA PRO A 152 -3.77 15.54 -2.27
C PRO A 152 -2.39 15.26 -1.69
N LYS A 153 -1.65 16.33 -1.35
CA LYS A 153 -0.40 16.20 -0.59
C LYS A 153 -0.74 15.90 0.86
N ARG A 154 -0.02 14.95 1.45
CA ARG A 154 0.00 14.73 2.90
C ARG A 154 0.56 15.94 3.64
#